data_AF-A0A357V102-F1
#
_entry.id   AF-A0A357V102-F1
#
_cell.length_a   1.000
_cell.length_b   1.000
_cell.length_c   1.000
_cell.angle_alpha   90.00
_cell.angle_beta   90.00
_cell.angle_gamma   90.00
#
_symmetry.space_group_name_H-M   'P 1'
#
loop_
_entity.id
_entity.type
_entity.pdbx_description
1 polymer ?
#
loop_
_entity_poly.entity_id
_entity_poly.type
_entity_poly.pdbx_seq_one_letter_code
_entity_poly.pdbx_strand_id
1 'polypeptide(L)' 'MAYSEKVIDHYEKPRNVGTLDKNDTSVGTGLVGAPACGDVMKLQIKVTPEGIIEDAKFKTFGCGSAIASSSLITEWV' A
#
# COMPACT_ATOMS: atom_id res chain seq x y z
N MET A 1 -1.80 8.63 -24.43
CA MET A 1 -2.26 7.61 -23.47
C MET A 1 -2.82 8.33 -22.24
N ALA A 2 -3.88 7.81 -21.61
CA ALA A 2 -4.59 8.49 -20.52
C ALA A 2 -3.86 8.44 -19.16
N TYR A 3 -2.80 7.65 -19.04
CA TYR A 3 -1.99 7.52 -17.83
C TYR A 3 -0.52 7.82 -18.12
N SER A 4 0.20 8.33 -17.11
CA SER A 4 1.64 8.55 -17.19
C SER A 4 2.40 7.24 -17.10
N GLU A 5 3.61 7.21 -17.66
CA GLU A 5 4.48 6.03 -17.62
C GLU A 5 4.75 5.57 -16.18
N LYS A 6 4.87 6.51 -15.23
CA LYS A 6 5.03 6.20 -13.81
C LYS A 6 3.83 5.45 -13.23
N VAL A 7 2.61 5.87 -13.57
CA VAL A 7 1.40 5.19 -13.07
C VAL A 7 1.31 3.78 -13.66
N ILE A 8 1.63 3.62 -14.95
CA ILE A 8 1.60 2.32 -15.61
C ILE A 8 2.63 1.36 -14.98
N ASP A 9 3.85 1.83 -14.73
CA ASP A 9 4.91 1.00 -14.15
C ASP A 9 4.54 0.47 -12.75
N HIS A 10 4.02 1.32 -11.87
CA HIS A 10 3.56 0.87 -10.54
C HIS A 10 2.27 0.04 -10.58
N TYR A 11 1.48 0.13 -11.65
CA TYR A 11 0.31 -0.72 -11.83
C TYR A 11 0.67 -2.12 -12.35
N GLU A 12 1.56 -2.20 -13.34
CA GLU A 12 2.00 -3.48 -13.93
C GLU A 12 3.00 -4.22 -13.03
N LYS A 13 3.85 -3.49 -12.31
CA LYS A 13 4.87 -4.02 -11.41
C LYS A 13 4.75 -3.38 -10.03
N PRO A 14 3.65 -3.62 -9.29
CA PRO A 14 3.47 -3.02 -7.99
C PRO A 14 4.52 -3.56 -7.00
N ARG A 15 5.12 -2.66 -6.23
CA ARG A 15 6.15 -2.98 -5.22
C ARG A 15 5.50 -3.17 -3.87
N ASN A 16 6.01 -4.10 -3.07
CA ASN A 16 5.55 -4.31 -1.70
C ASN A 16 4.07 -4.74 -1.56
N VAL A 17 3.53 -5.41 -2.58
CA VAL A 17 2.21 -6.04 -2.48
C VAL A 17 2.27 -7.19 -1.48
N GLY A 18 1.36 -7.19 -0.51
CA GLY A 18 1.33 -8.26 0.47
C GLY A 18 0.55 -7.91 1.72
N THR A 19 0.74 -8.73 2.75
CA THR A 19 0.20 -8.47 4.08
C THR A 19 1.23 -8.88 5.11
N LEU A 20 1.29 -8.12 6.20
CA LEU A 20 2.05 -8.46 7.39
C LEU A 20 1.15 -9.19 8.38
N ASP A 21 1.77 -9.89 9.33
CA ASP A 21 1.04 -10.53 10.44
C ASP A 21 0.29 -9.47 11.24
N LYS A 22 -1.00 -9.70 11.47
CA LYS A 22 -1.88 -8.80 12.22
C LYS A 22 -1.74 -8.97 13.73
N ASN A 23 -1.21 -10.11 14.18
CA ASN A 23 -1.03 -10.41 15.59
C ASN A 23 0.30 -9.88 16.13
N ASP A 24 1.21 -9.46 15.25
CA ASP A 24 2.47 -8.84 15.64
C ASP A 24 2.21 -7.43 16.17
N THR A 25 2.62 -7.18 17.42
CA THR A 25 2.45 -5.89 18.08
C THR A 25 3.27 -4.77 17.45
N SER A 26 4.30 -5.12 16.67
CA SER A 26 5.11 -4.17 15.91
C SER A 26 4.46 -3.74 14.59
N VAL A 27 3.30 -4.33 14.21
CA VAL A 27 2.63 -4.08 12.94
C VAL A 27 1.41 -3.17 13.12
N GLY A 28 1.49 -1.97 12.55
CA GLY A 28 0.35 -1.07 12.38
C GLY A 28 -0.46 -1.46 11.15
N THR A 29 -1.78 -1.58 11.26
CA THR A 29 -2.68 -1.86 10.12
C THR A 29 -3.72 -0.75 9.97
N GLY A 30 -3.69 -0.07 8.83
CA GLY A 30 -4.73 0.86 8.39
C GLY A 30 -5.57 0.25 7.28
N LEU A 31 -6.89 0.21 7.46
CA LEU A 31 -7.84 -0.14 6.40
C LEU A 31 -8.78 1.05 6.22
N VAL A 32 -8.74 1.65 5.03
CA VAL A 32 -9.49 2.86 4.71
C VAL A 32 -10.15 2.73 3.35
N GLY A 33 -11.24 3.47 3.15
CA GLY A 33 -12.02 3.46 1.92
C GLY A 33 -13.42 2.87 2.12
N ALA A 34 -14.24 3.01 1.09
CA ALA A 34 -15.63 2.57 1.11
C ALA A 34 -15.88 1.75 -0.15
N PRO A 35 -16.40 0.50 -0.04
CA PRO A 35 -16.75 -0.31 -1.19
C PRO A 35 -17.72 0.40 -2.16
N ALA A 36 -18.57 1.29 -1.63
CA ALA A 36 -19.50 2.09 -2.42
C ALA A 36 -18.82 3.07 -3.38
N CYS A 37 -17.61 3.53 -3.05
CA CYS A 37 -16.81 4.42 -3.89
C CYS A 37 -15.87 3.65 -4.83
N GLY A 38 -15.81 2.32 -4.73
CA GLY A 38 -14.96 1.47 -5.55
C GLY A 38 -13.49 1.41 -5.13
N ASP A 39 -13.08 2.21 -4.14
CA ASP A 39 -11.70 2.27 -3.67
C ASP A 39 -11.61 1.87 -2.18
N VAL A 40 -10.83 0.82 -1.91
CA VAL A 40 -10.49 0.32 -0.57
C VAL A 40 -9.01 0.01 -0.52
N MET A 41 -8.30 0.63 0.42
CA MET A 41 -6.86 0.46 0.63
C MET A 41 -6.59 -0.10 2.02
N LYS A 42 -5.78 -1.15 2.06
CA LYS A 42 -5.15 -1.69 3.26
C LYS A 42 -3.65 -1.41 3.20
N LEU A 43 -3.13 -0.68 4.18
CA LEU A 43 -1.71 -0.42 4.37
C LEU A 43 -1.28 -1.02 5.71
N GLN A 44 -0.15 -1.72 5.71
CA GLN A 44 0.46 -2.26 6.92
C GLN A 44 1.91 -1.83 6.98
N ILE A 45 2.35 -1.36 8.15
CA ILE A 45 3.74 -0.98 8.42
C ILE A 45 4.25 -1.78 9.62
N LYS A 46 5.50 -2.20 9.58
CA LYS A 46 6.21 -2.81 10.70
C LYS A 46 7.20 -1.79 11.25
N VAL A 47 7.15 -1.56 12.56
CA VAL A 47 7.97 -0.55 13.23
C VAL A 47 8.89 -1.22 14.25
N THR A 48 10.18 -0.88 14.23
CA THR A 48 11.14 -1.36 15.22
C THR A 48 10.90 -0.71 16.60
N PRO A 49 11.45 -1.27 17.69
CA PRO A 49 11.35 -0.66 19.02
C PRO A 49 11.88 0.79 19.10
N GLU A 50 12.79 1.15 18.18
CA GLU A 50 13.37 2.50 18.05
C GLU A 50 12.46 3.47 17.28
N GLY A 51 11.30 3.01 16.79
CA GLY A 51 10.34 3.81 16.04
C GLY A 51 10.64 3.94 14.54
N ILE A 52 11.53 3.09 13.98
CA ILE A 52 11.90 3.10 12.56
C ILE A 52 11.00 2.13 11.79
N ILE A 53 10.56 2.51 10.60
CA ILE A 53 9.75 1.64 9.74
C ILE A 53 10.69 0.66 9.01
N GLU A 54 10.51 -0.63 9.26
CA GLU A 54 11.35 -1.70 8.70
C GLU A 54 10.78 -2.26 7.39
N ASP A 55 9.45 -2.38 7.31
CA ASP A 55 8.76 -2.89 6.14
C ASP A 55 7.36 -2.27 6.04
N ALA A 56 6.90 -2.06 4.82
CA ALA A 56 5.57 -1.57 4.51
C ALA A 56 4.97 -2.46 3.41
N LYS A 57 3.74 -2.95 3.62
CA LYS A 57 2.99 -3.75 2.64
C LYS A 57 1.62 -3.14 2.39
N PHE A 58 1.14 -3.27 1.16
CA PHE A 58 -0.21 -2.81 0.81
C PHE A 58 -1.04 -3.85 0.06
N LYS A 59 -2.36 -3.67 0.16
CA LYS A 59 -3.37 -4.24 -0.73
C LYS A 59 -4.42 -3.19 -1.03
N THR A 60 -4.62 -2.88 -2.31
CA THR A 60 -5.60 -1.90 -2.76
C THR A 60 -6.53 -2.53 -3.77
N PHE A 61 -7.82 -2.29 -3.58
CA PHE A 61 -8.86 -2.51 -4.58
C PHE A 61 -9.31 -1.12 -5.03
N GLY A 62 -9.18 -0.82 -6.32
CA GLY A 62 -9.50 0.51 -6.83
C GLY A 62 -9.00 0.74 -8.24
N CYS A 63 -9.10 1.98 -8.70
CA CYS A 63 -8.57 2.38 -10.00
C CYS A 63 -7.04 2.19 -10.10
N GLY A 64 -6.50 2.11 -11.32
CA GLY A 64 -5.05 1.92 -11.54
C GLY A 64 -4.20 3.01 -10.88
N SER A 65 -4.72 4.25 -10.81
CA SER A 65 -4.07 5.35 -10.09
C SER A 65 -3.99 5.12 -8.58
N ALA A 66 -5.01 4.52 -7.97
CA ALA A 66 -5.02 4.19 -6.55
C ALA A 66 -3.97 3.11 -6.24
N ILE A 67 -3.91 2.06 -7.08
CA ILE A 67 -2.90 1.00 -6.95
C ILE A 67 -1.49 1.56 -7.11
N ALA A 68 -1.25 2.39 -8.12
CA ALA A 68 0.05 3.01 -8.35
C ALA A 68 0.48 3.90 -7.18
N SER A 69 -0.45 4.70 -6.64
CA SER A 69 -0.19 5.56 -5.48
C SER A 69 0.13 4.75 -4.22
N SER A 70 -0.60 3.66 -3.97
CA SER A 70 -0.35 2.75 -2.84
C SER A 70 1.01 2.05 -2.97
N SER A 71 1.41 1.66 -4.19
CA SER A 71 2.74 1.08 -4.43
C SER A 71 3.85 2.10 -4.18
N LEU A 72 3.67 3.33 -4.65
CA LEU A 72 4.70 4.37 -4.51
C LEU A 72 4.90 4.74 -3.03
N ILE A 73 3.83 4.91 -2.27
CA ILE A 73 3.97 5.27 -0.85
C ILE A 73 4.70 4.18 -0.08
N THR A 74 4.44 2.89 -0.33
CA THR A 74 5.16 1.80 0.34
C THR A 74 6.65 1.72 0.03
N GLU A 75 7.14 2.38 -1.01
CA GLU A 75 8.59 2.50 -1.28
C GLU A 75 9.22 3.72 -0.61
N TRP A 76 8.41 4.71 -0.21
CA TRP A 76 8.87 5.94 0.42
C TRP A 76 8.87 5.87 1.94
N VAL A 77 8.14 4.91 2.51
CA VAL A 77 7.99 4.74 3.96
C VAL A 77 9.04 3.78 4.51
#